data_AF-A0A3Q0IZZ1-F1
#
_entry.id   AF-A0A3Q0IZZ1-F1
#
_cell.length_a   1.000
_cell.length_b   1.000
_cell.length_c   1.000
_cell.angle_alpha   90.00
_cell.angle_beta   90.00
_cell.angle_gamma   90.00
#
_symmetry.space_group_name_H-M   'P 1'
#
loop_
_entity.id
_entity.type
_entity.pdbx_description
1 polymer ?
#
loop_
_entity_poly.entity_id
_entity_poly.type
_entity_poly.pdbx_seq_one_letter_code
_entity_poly.pdbx_strand_id
1 'polypeptide(L)'
;MSTETLQLRGTLNGHNGWVTQIATNPKFPDTILSCSRDNTLIIWKLTRDDTNYGVPQKRLKGHSHFISDIVLSSDGNYALSGSWDKTLRLWDLAAGKTTRRFEDHTKVRMDMYIKLFFIILFFHS
;
A
#
# COMPACT_ATOMS: atom_id res chain seq x y z
N MET A 1 -31.62 -21.39 -0.42
CA MET A 1 -30.58 -20.41 -0.76
C MET A 1 -29.91 -19.99 0.54
N SER A 2 -28.65 -20.33 0.76
CA SER A 2 -27.93 -19.86 1.96
C SER A 2 -27.58 -18.38 1.78
N THR A 3 -27.99 -17.54 2.73
CA THR A 3 -27.53 -16.15 2.81
C THR A 3 -26.08 -16.14 3.27
N GLU A 4 -25.14 -15.87 2.37
CA GLU A 4 -23.75 -15.62 2.74
C GLU A 4 -23.69 -14.33 3.57
N THR A 5 -23.16 -14.45 4.80
CA THR A 5 -22.99 -13.31 5.71
C THR A 5 -21.50 -13.06 5.92
N LEU A 6 -21.10 -11.79 5.91
CA LEU A 6 -19.74 -11.39 6.20
C LEU A 6 -19.50 -11.48 7.71
N GLN A 7 -18.45 -12.19 8.10
CA GLN A 7 -18.00 -12.30 9.48
C GLN A 7 -16.55 -11.82 9.61
N LEU A 8 -16.24 -11.18 10.74
CA LEU A 8 -14.86 -10.83 11.07
C LEU A 8 -14.03 -12.11 11.22
N ARG A 9 -12.96 -12.22 10.44
CA ARG A 9 -12.06 -13.40 10.43
C ARG A 9 -10.74 -13.20 11.17
N GLY A 10 -10.45 -12.01 11.66
CA GLY A 10 -9.20 -11.72 12.38
C GLY A 10 -8.72 -10.30 12.15
N THR A 11 -7.54 -9.97 12.70
CA THR A 11 -6.96 -8.63 12.63
C THR A 11 -5.51 -8.65 12.14
N LEU A 12 -5.05 -7.54 11.55
CA LEU A 12 -3.66 -7.31 11.16
C LEU A 12 -3.11 -6.14 12.00
N ASN A 13 -2.28 -6.44 12.98
CA ASN A 13 -1.78 -5.44 13.93
C ASN A 13 -0.32 -5.09 13.64
N GLY A 14 -0.02 -3.79 13.53
CA GLY A 14 1.36 -3.37 13.32
C GLY A 14 1.58 -1.90 12.95
N HIS A 15 0.60 -1.20 12.37
CA HIS A 15 0.73 0.24 12.18
C HIS A 15 0.62 1.00 13.51
N ASN A 16 1.40 2.08 13.66
CA ASN A 16 1.38 2.96 14.83
C ASN A 16 0.55 4.24 14.60
N GLY A 17 -0.31 4.21 13.59
CA GLY A 17 -1.15 5.32 13.18
C GLY A 17 -2.28 4.83 12.28
N TRP A 18 -3.20 5.72 11.93
CA TRP A 18 -4.36 5.37 11.10
C TRP A 18 -3.93 4.77 9.77
N VAL A 19 -4.46 3.59 9.45
CA VAL A 19 -4.35 2.99 8.13
C VAL A 19 -5.20 3.83 7.18
N THR A 20 -4.57 4.44 6.19
CA THR A 20 -5.21 5.39 5.27
C THR A 20 -5.73 4.71 4.02
N GLN A 21 -5.03 3.68 3.53
CA GLN A 21 -5.44 2.90 2.37
C GLN A 21 -4.87 1.48 2.43
N ILE A 22 -5.56 0.53 1.78
CA ILE A 22 -5.10 -0.84 1.52
C ILE A 22 -5.06 -1.13 0.02
N ALA A 23 -4.19 -2.05 -0.38
CA ALA A 23 -4.11 -2.58 -1.74
C ALA A 23 -3.86 -4.10 -1.74
N THR A 24 -4.56 -4.83 -2.60
CA THR A 24 -4.40 -6.28 -2.77
C THR A 24 -3.42 -6.58 -3.90
N ASN A 25 -2.50 -7.51 -3.68
CA ASN A 25 -1.54 -7.87 -4.72
C ASN A 25 -2.14 -8.91 -5.70
N PRO A 26 -2.30 -8.57 -7.00
CA PRO A 26 -2.89 -9.49 -7.97
C PRO A 26 -1.99 -10.70 -8.28
N LYS A 27 -0.67 -10.54 -8.16
CA LYS A 27 0.31 -11.61 -8.41
C LYS A 27 0.49 -12.53 -7.20
N PHE A 28 0.35 -11.99 -5.99
CA PHE A 28 0.54 -12.71 -4.73
C PHE A 28 -0.69 -12.59 -3.84
N PRO A 29 -1.71 -13.45 -3.98
CA PRO A 29 -3.02 -13.29 -3.32
C PRO A 29 -2.97 -13.38 -1.78
N ASP A 30 -1.92 -13.98 -1.23
CA ASP A 30 -1.65 -13.99 0.21
C ASP A 30 -0.94 -12.72 0.71
N THR A 31 -0.80 -11.71 -0.15
CA THR A 31 -0.07 -10.48 0.16
C THR A 31 -1.00 -9.29 0.05
N ILE A 32 -1.07 -8.52 1.13
CA ILE A 32 -1.78 -7.25 1.20
C ILE A 32 -0.77 -6.16 1.53
N LEU A 33 -0.98 -4.97 0.99
CA LEU A 33 -0.25 -3.78 1.38
C LEU A 33 -1.20 -2.81 2.10
N SER A 34 -0.67 -2.12 3.09
CA SER A 34 -1.34 -1.00 3.73
C SER A 34 -0.40 0.19 3.85
N CYS A 35 -0.95 1.39 3.83
CA CYS A 35 -0.22 2.61 4.16
C CYS A 35 -0.88 3.35 5.33
N SER A 36 -0.10 4.18 6.02
CA SER A 36 -0.54 4.78 7.28
C SER A 36 0.01 6.18 7.51
N ARG A 37 -0.65 6.89 8.44
CA ARG A 37 -0.16 8.12 9.06
C ARG A 37 1.08 7.92 9.95
N ASP A 38 1.54 6.69 10.16
CA ASP A 38 2.85 6.44 10.80
C ASP A 38 4.05 6.61 9.84
N ASN A 39 3.80 7.13 8.64
CA ASN A 39 4.78 7.37 7.57
C ASN A 39 5.37 6.09 6.96
N THR A 40 4.76 4.93 7.22
CA THR A 40 5.21 3.64 6.68
C THR A 40 4.16 2.96 5.82
N LEU A 41 4.62 2.12 4.91
CA LEU A 41 3.81 1.08 4.28
C LEU A 41 4.18 -0.26 4.92
N ILE A 42 3.23 -1.17 5.03
CA ILE A 42 3.48 -2.55 5.47
C ILE A 42 3.04 -3.51 4.36
N ILE A 43 3.92 -4.45 4.05
CA ILE A 43 3.61 -5.64 3.24
C ILE A 43 3.28 -6.75 4.23
N TRP A 44 2.07 -7.29 4.15
CA TRP A 44 1.56 -8.35 5.02
C TRP A 44 1.58 -9.68 4.29
N LYS A 45 1.99 -10.74 4.98
CA LYS A 45 1.73 -12.12 4.55
C LYS A 45 0.53 -12.64 5.34
N LEU A 46 -0.54 -12.99 4.64
CA LEU A 46 -1.73 -13.58 5.22
C LEU A 46 -1.46 -15.03 5.63
N THR A 47 -1.70 -15.31 6.90
CA THR A 47 -1.65 -16.65 7.49
C THR A 47 -3.05 -17.25 7.63
N ARG A 48 -4.09 -16.39 7.66
CA ARG A 48 -5.51 -16.75 7.83
C ARG A 48 -5.83 -17.44 9.15
N ASP A 49 -5.05 -17.12 10.19
CA ASP A 49 -5.37 -17.49 11.57
C ASP A 49 -6.43 -16.55 12.14
N ASP A 50 -7.42 -17.08 12.86
CA ASP A 50 -8.57 -16.32 13.33
C ASP A 50 -8.20 -15.25 14.40
N THR A 51 -7.06 -15.42 15.09
CA THR A 51 -6.56 -14.48 16.10
C THR A 51 -5.61 -13.45 15.52
N ASN A 52 -4.76 -13.87 14.57
CA ASN A 52 -3.80 -13.02 13.88
C ASN A 52 -3.77 -13.36 12.39
N TYR A 53 -4.57 -12.64 11.60
CA TYR A 53 -4.89 -13.02 10.22
C TYR A 53 -3.69 -12.96 9.26
N GLY A 54 -2.61 -12.32 9.69
CA GLY A 54 -1.37 -12.20 8.94
C GLY A 54 -0.31 -11.45 9.70
N VAL A 55 0.92 -11.60 9.23
CA VAL A 55 2.11 -11.02 9.85
C VAL A 55 2.72 -9.93 8.97
N PRO A 56 3.30 -8.86 9.55
CA PRO A 56 4.02 -7.86 8.77
C PRO A 56 5.30 -8.49 8.23
N GLN A 57 5.37 -8.73 6.93
CA GLN A 57 6.53 -9.32 6.27
C GLN A 57 7.63 -8.28 6.06
N LYS A 58 7.27 -7.07 5.64
CA LYS A 58 8.21 -5.95 5.46
C LYS A 58 7.56 -4.61 5.83
N ARG A 59 8.37 -3.70 6.37
CA ARG A 59 8.00 -2.30 6.62
C ARG A 59 8.81 -1.39 5.71
N LEU A 60 8.12 -0.65 4.84
CA LEU A 60 8.73 0.28 3.92
C LEU A 60 8.75 1.67 4.56
N LYS A 61 9.94 2.15 4.87
CA LYS A 61 10.19 3.47 5.47
C LYS A 61 10.82 4.39 4.44
N GLY A 62 10.52 5.68 4.53
CA GLY A 62 11.20 6.68 3.73
C GLY A 62 10.43 7.98 3.58
N HIS A 63 9.10 7.94 3.61
CA HIS A 63 8.30 9.16 3.67
C HIS A 63 8.54 9.88 4.99
N SER A 64 8.60 11.22 4.94
CA SER A 64 8.79 12.06 6.13
C SER A 64 7.48 12.60 6.70
N HIS A 65 6.34 12.27 6.08
CA HIS A 65 4.99 12.63 6.53
C HIS A 65 3.99 11.54 6.15
N PHE A 66 2.76 11.70 6.64
CA PHE A 66 1.63 10.79 6.45
C PHE A 66 1.48 10.36 5.00
N ILE A 67 1.30 9.06 4.82
CA ILE A 67 0.99 8.50 3.50
C ILE A 67 -0.52 8.53 3.36
N SER A 68 -0.99 9.18 2.30
CA SER A 68 -2.42 9.34 2.04
C SER A 68 -2.99 8.21 1.19
N ASP A 69 -2.19 7.61 0.31
CA ASP A 69 -2.68 6.63 -0.66
C ASP A 69 -1.57 5.67 -1.12
N ILE A 70 -1.98 4.50 -1.61
CA ILE A 70 -1.13 3.45 -2.18
C ILE A 70 -1.85 2.74 -3.32
N VAL A 71 -1.12 2.47 -4.40
CA VAL A 71 -1.58 1.67 -5.54
C VAL A 71 -0.53 0.65 -5.94
N LEU A 72 -0.98 -0.46 -6.54
CA LEU A 72 -0.14 -1.57 -6.99
C LEU A 72 -0.14 -1.68 -8.51
N SER A 73 0.99 -2.12 -9.06
CA SER A 73 1.10 -2.47 -10.48
C SER A 73 0.22 -3.65 -10.81
N SER A 74 -0.28 -3.69 -12.05
CA SER A 74 -1.06 -4.82 -12.55
C SER A 74 -0.26 -6.13 -12.49
N ASP A 75 1.06 -6.05 -12.64
CA ASP A 75 1.98 -7.18 -12.48
C ASP A 75 2.30 -7.52 -11.01
N GLY A 76 1.80 -6.73 -10.05
CA GLY A 76 1.98 -6.93 -8.60
C GLY A 76 3.42 -6.79 -8.09
N ASN A 77 4.37 -6.31 -8.89
CA ASN A 77 5.78 -6.19 -8.49
C ASN A 77 6.13 -4.85 -7.85
N TYR A 78 5.34 -3.80 -8.13
CA TYR A 78 5.60 -2.44 -7.69
C TYR A 78 4.42 -1.84 -6.93
N ALA A 79 4.74 -0.97 -5.98
CA ALA A 79 3.76 -0.08 -5.36
C ALA A 79 4.15 1.39 -5.58
N LEU A 80 3.17 2.26 -5.78
CA LEU A 80 3.36 3.71 -5.72
C LEU A 80 2.60 4.25 -4.50
N SER A 81 3.29 5.02 -3.67
CA SER A 81 2.69 5.70 -2.52
C SER A 81 2.78 7.21 -2.64
N GLY A 82 1.77 7.90 -2.10
CA GLY A 82 1.69 9.35 -2.08
C GLY A 82 1.62 9.86 -0.66
N SER A 83 2.41 10.89 -0.36
CA SER A 83 2.53 11.43 0.99
C SER A 83 2.39 12.95 1.03
N TRP A 84 2.00 13.41 2.20
CA TRP A 84 1.97 14.83 2.57
C TRP A 84 3.36 15.45 2.64
N ASP A 85 4.44 14.66 2.53
CA ASP A 85 5.80 15.16 2.31
C ASP A 85 6.03 15.72 0.89
N LYS A 86 4.95 15.80 0.10
CA LYS A 86 4.90 16.31 -1.28
C LYS A 86 5.64 15.43 -2.29
N THR A 87 5.82 14.15 -1.96
CA THR A 87 6.50 13.20 -2.84
C THR A 87 5.63 12.00 -3.14
N LEU A 88 5.83 11.44 -4.34
CA LEU A 88 5.44 10.07 -4.65
C LEU A 88 6.67 9.16 -4.55
N ARG A 89 6.49 7.92 -4.11
CA ARG A 89 7.57 6.93 -4.05
C ARG A 89 7.17 5.63 -4.72
N LEU A 90 8.00 5.17 -5.64
CA LEU A 90 7.90 3.86 -6.26
C LEU A 90 8.71 2.86 -5.44
N TRP A 91 8.10 1.72 -5.14
CA TRP A 91 8.66 0.65 -4.33
C TRP A 91 8.72 -0.62 -5.17
N ASP A 92 9.88 -1.27 -5.19
CA ASP A 92 9.99 -2.66 -5.63
C ASP A 92 9.66 -3.57 -4.44
N LEU A 93 8.62 -4.39 -4.59
CA LEU A 93 8.10 -5.24 -3.52
C LEU A 93 8.97 -6.48 -3.28
N ALA A 94 9.62 -7.00 -4.33
CA ALA A 94 10.56 -8.11 -4.20
C ALA A 94 11.81 -7.67 -3.42
N ALA A 95 12.39 -6.53 -3.80
CA ALA A 95 13.54 -5.96 -3.11
C ALA A 95 13.17 -5.35 -1.74
N GLY A 96 11.94 -4.84 -1.58
CA GLY A 96 11.49 -4.14 -0.38
C GLY A 96 12.15 -2.77 -0.19
N LYS A 97 12.49 -2.07 -1.28
CA LYS A 97 13.20 -0.78 -1.25
C LYS A 97 12.50 0.25 -2.14
N THR A 98 12.67 1.53 -1.83
CA THR A 98 12.29 2.61 -2.74
C THR A 98 13.21 2.56 -3.96
N THR A 99 12.64 2.50 -5.16
CA THR A 99 13.40 2.55 -6.42
C THR A 99 13.39 3.95 -7.02
N ARG A 100 12.36 4.75 -6.75
CA ARG A 100 12.26 6.13 -7.28
C ARG A 100 11.49 7.04 -6.33
N ARG A 101 11.91 8.30 -6.29
CA ARG A 101 11.22 9.40 -5.61
C ARG A 101 10.85 10.44 -6.66
N PHE A 102 9.61 10.88 -6.64
CA PHE A 102 9.11 11.95 -7.50
C PHE A 102 8.81 13.17 -6.62
N GLU A 103 9.48 14.27 -6.92
CA GLU A 103 9.41 15.52 -6.17
C GLU A 103 8.53 16.55 -6.92
N ASP A 104 8.15 17.62 -6.22
CA ASP A 104 7.47 18.79 -6.79
C ASP A 104 6.00 18.58 -7.24
N HIS A 105 5.34 17.55 -6.69
CA HIS A 105 3.89 17.45 -6.80
C HIS A 105 3.24 18.51 -5.88
N THR A 106 3.00 19.69 -6.44
CA THR A 106 2.58 20.93 -5.77
C THR A 106 1.22 20.85 -5.09
N LYS A 107 1.15 20.41 -3.82
CA LYS A 107 0.04 20.61 -2.84
C LYS A 107 -1.39 20.18 -3.26
N VAL A 108 -1.63 19.81 -4.51
CA VAL A 108 -2.91 19.29 -4.97
C VAL A 108 -3.15 18.00 -4.21
N ARG A 109 -4.36 17.89 -3.68
CA ARG A 109 -4.89 16.75 -2.93
C ARG A 109 -4.44 15.43 -3.59
N MET A 110 -3.41 14.79 -3.03
CA MET A 110 -2.75 13.60 -3.60
C MET A 110 -3.67 12.37 -3.62
N ASP A 111 -4.70 12.40 -2.78
CA ASP A 111 -5.75 11.39 -2.67
C ASP A 111 -6.52 11.15 -3.99
N MET A 112 -6.59 12.15 -4.88
CA MET A 112 -7.30 12.00 -6.16
C MET A 112 -6.38 11.56 -7.32
N TYR A 113 -5.06 11.79 -7.22
CA TYR A 113 -4.17 11.73 -8.39
C TYR A 113 -3.25 10.52 -8.44
N ILE A 114 -3.01 9.78 -7.35
CA ILE A 114 -2.07 8.65 -7.43
C ILE A 114 -2.56 7.56 -8.40
N LYS A 115 -3.88 7.29 -8.42
CA LYS A 115 -4.48 6.32 -9.35
C LYS A 115 -4.31 6.76 -10.81
N LEU A 116 -4.44 8.06 -11.08
CA LEU A 116 -4.27 8.63 -12.42
C LEU A 116 -2.79 8.67 -12.85
N PHE A 117 -1.88 9.05 -11.96
CA PHE A 117 -0.43 9.02 -12.19
C PHE A 117 0.09 7.60 -12.41
N PHE A 118 -0.49 6.63 -11.72
CA PHE A 118 -0.10 5.24 -11.85
C PHE A 118 -0.49 4.64 -13.20
N ILE A 119 -1.64 5.05 -13.76
CA ILE A 119 -2.02 4.69 -15.13
C ILE A 119 -1.00 5.26 -16.13
N ILE A 120 -0.58 6.51 -15.96
CA ILE A 120 0.38 7.17 -16.87
C ILE A 120 1.76 6.49 -16.83
N LEU A 121 2.21 6.03 -15.66
CA LEU A 121 3.52 5.38 -15.50
C LEU A 121 3.59 3.92 -15.98
N PHE A 122 2.45 3.21 -16.12
CA PHE A 122 2.44 1.77 -16.40
C PHE A 122 1.59 1.32 -17.61
N PHE A 123 0.88 2.23 -18.30
CA PHE A 123 0.12 1.90 -19.53
C PHE A 123 0.71 2.50 -20.82
N HIS A 124 1.93 3.05 -20.80
CA HIS A 124 2.69 3.35 -22.03
C HIS A 124 3.82 2.32 -22.21
N SER A 125 3.44 1.12 -22.64
CA SER A 125 4.27 0.21 -23.45
C SER A 125 3.40 -0.53 -24.44
#